data_AF-A0A8X7RWN0-F1
#
_entry.id   AF-A0A8X7RWN0-F1
#
_cell.length_a   1.000
_cell.length_b   1.000
_cell.length_c   1.000
_cell.angle_alpha   90.00
_cell.angle_beta   90.00
_cell.angle_gamma   90.00
#
_symmetry.space_group_name_H-M   'P 1'
#
loop_
_entity.id
_entity.type
_entity.pdbx_description
1 polymer ?
#
loop_
_entity_poly.entity_id
_entity_poly.type
_entity_poly.pdbx_seq_one_letter_code
_entity_poly.pdbx_strand_id
1 'polypeptide(L)'
;MGAMKTRSASAGRWVNEVVSFVVFCLLDIMDYLLCLLYKTADYLLEAEWKPCYCLSPKKLITASRGNILLSHNNCESKILTVSPLQQLSGRSKIELEEISETLYSRPSLLSDLSKLSVNDLTKWVVNMTRSHSDCGEIKISKKRRKTMKSSFTVVEMLQGKIRPQNLSRQVSRWSDCDCGFCTCWNSTCVKDQSLFVKTQFPKGNSGNEDVLFIHGFISSSAFWTETVFPRLSTSKYRLFAVDLLGFGKSPKPADSLYTMREHVEMIEKSVLLKHNVKSFHIVAHSLGCILAFGLVAKHGGSIKSLTLLAPPYHPVPTTEAEPRQYVMKKVAPRRIWPPIAFGASMACWYEHISRTICLLICKNHRLWQFLAKLITRNNRTVNFLIEGFMCHTHNAAWHTLHNIICGVGSKLDSYLDIVRDKLKCNVAIFHGRDDEVVPVECSYNVQSRIPRARVKVIENKDHITLVVGRQVEFAKELEEIWKSSSC
;
A
#
# COMPACT_ATOMS: atom_id res chain seq x y z
N MET A 1 -16.79 -40.23 -13.88
CA MET A 1 -16.44 -39.47 -12.66
C MET A 1 -15.93 -38.04 -12.89
N GLY A 2 -15.26 -37.71 -14.02
CA GLY A 2 -14.77 -36.34 -14.29
C GLY A 2 -15.87 -35.29 -14.55
N ALA A 3 -16.93 -35.63 -15.30
CA ALA A 3 -18.03 -34.71 -15.61
C ALA A 3 -18.93 -34.33 -14.42
N MET A 4 -18.96 -35.18 -13.37
CA MET A 4 -19.74 -34.95 -12.16
C MET A 4 -19.00 -34.02 -11.18
N LYS A 5 -17.67 -34.13 -11.11
CA LYS A 5 -16.81 -33.19 -10.36
C LYS A 5 -16.82 -31.78 -10.97
N THR A 6 -16.82 -31.66 -12.29
CA THR A 6 -16.89 -30.36 -12.97
C THR A 6 -18.25 -29.68 -12.80
N ARG A 7 -19.36 -30.43 -12.86
CA ARG A 7 -20.71 -29.90 -12.56
C ARG A 7 -20.86 -29.45 -11.09
N SER A 8 -20.35 -30.24 -10.13
CA SER A 8 -20.40 -29.88 -8.70
C SER A 8 -19.53 -28.66 -8.38
N ALA A 9 -18.35 -28.53 -8.99
CA ALA A 9 -17.48 -27.36 -8.83
C ALA A 9 -18.08 -26.09 -9.47
N SER A 10 -18.81 -26.23 -10.58
CA SER A 10 -19.52 -25.12 -11.21
C SER A 10 -20.74 -24.67 -10.42
N ALA A 11 -21.49 -25.60 -9.82
CA ALA A 11 -22.59 -25.28 -8.90
C ALA A 11 -22.06 -24.56 -7.65
N GLY A 12 -20.98 -25.06 -7.03
CA GLY A 12 -20.36 -24.42 -5.87
C GLY A 12 -19.84 -23.00 -6.16
N ARG A 13 -19.25 -22.78 -7.35
CA ARG A 13 -18.85 -21.43 -7.79
C ARG A 13 -20.05 -20.51 -7.98
N TRP A 14 -21.10 -20.99 -8.63
CA TRP A 14 -22.31 -20.17 -8.83
C TRP A 14 -22.98 -19.79 -7.51
N VAL A 15 -23.11 -20.74 -6.58
CA VAL A 15 -23.61 -20.46 -5.22
C VAL A 15 -22.73 -19.42 -4.53
N ASN A 16 -21.41 -19.54 -4.63
CA ASN A 16 -20.50 -18.54 -4.05
C ASN A 16 -20.72 -17.14 -4.61
N GLU A 17 -20.87 -17.01 -5.93
CA GLU A 17 -21.10 -15.73 -6.59
C GLU A 17 -22.45 -15.11 -6.17
N VAL A 18 -23.52 -15.92 -6.09
CA VAL A 18 -24.85 -15.45 -5.64
C VAL A 18 -24.83 -15.02 -4.17
N VAL A 19 -24.24 -15.84 -3.29
CA VAL A 19 -24.13 -15.51 -1.86
C VAL A 19 -23.25 -14.28 -1.67
N SER A 20 -22.12 -14.20 -2.38
CA SER A 20 -21.27 -13.01 -2.36
C SER A 20 -22.06 -11.78 -2.78
N PHE A 21 -22.83 -11.86 -3.86
CA PHE A 21 -23.67 -10.74 -4.31
C PHE A 21 -24.60 -10.22 -3.21
N VAL A 22 -25.36 -11.11 -2.55
CA VAL A 22 -26.28 -10.73 -1.47
C VAL A 22 -25.52 -10.11 -0.30
N VAL A 23 -24.42 -10.74 0.13
CA VAL A 23 -23.63 -10.29 1.27
C VAL A 23 -23.00 -8.92 1.00
N PHE A 24 -22.39 -8.70 -0.16
CA PHE A 24 -21.78 -7.41 -0.49
C PHE A 24 -22.80 -6.29 -0.69
N CYS A 25 -24.02 -6.59 -1.16
CA CYS A 25 -25.12 -5.61 -1.15
C CYS A 25 -25.50 -5.18 0.28
N LEU A 26 -25.57 -6.12 1.23
CA LEU A 26 -25.83 -5.81 2.64
C LEU A 26 -24.67 -5.01 3.27
N LEU A 27 -23.43 -5.35 2.93
CA LEU A 27 -22.23 -4.63 3.39
C LEU A 27 -22.19 -3.19 2.85
N ASP A 28 -22.61 -2.96 1.60
CA ASP A 28 -22.73 -1.60 1.02
C ASP A 28 -23.71 -0.73 1.85
N ILE A 29 -24.84 -1.29 2.29
CA ILE A 29 -25.80 -0.59 3.15
C ILE A 29 -25.21 -0.35 4.54
N MET A 30 -24.56 -1.37 5.11
CA MET A 30 -23.98 -1.30 6.44
C MET A 30 -22.86 -0.25 6.53
N ASP A 31 -21.96 -0.19 5.54
CA ASP A 31 -20.89 0.80 5.50
C ASP A 31 -21.44 2.24 5.36
N TYR A 32 -22.54 2.41 4.61
CA TYR A 32 -23.23 3.70 4.55
C TYR A 32 -23.79 4.14 5.91
N LEU A 33 -24.46 3.23 6.63
CA LEU A 33 -24.96 3.50 7.99
C LEU A 33 -23.81 3.82 8.95
N LEU A 34 -22.71 3.08 8.87
CA LEU A 34 -21.52 3.33 9.66
C LEU A 34 -20.87 4.69 9.31
N CYS A 35 -20.87 5.13 8.04
CA CYS A 35 -20.42 6.49 7.68
C CYS A 35 -21.21 7.57 8.42
N LEU A 36 -22.54 7.42 8.53
CA LEU A 36 -23.36 8.37 9.31
C LEU A 36 -22.99 8.35 10.81
N LEU A 37 -22.84 7.14 11.37
CA LEU A 37 -22.49 6.97 12.78
C LEU A 37 -21.11 7.55 13.12
N TYR A 38 -20.08 7.19 12.35
CA TYR A 38 -18.72 7.67 12.57
C TYR A 38 -18.60 9.16 12.37
N LYS A 39 -19.30 9.73 11.38
CA LYS A 39 -19.32 11.17 11.17
C LYS A 39 -19.89 11.93 12.38
N THR A 40 -20.96 11.41 12.98
CA THR A 40 -21.52 11.96 14.23
C THR A 40 -20.55 11.76 15.40
N ALA A 41 -19.96 10.57 15.54
CA ALA A 41 -19.02 10.28 16.62
C ALA A 41 -17.75 11.16 16.54
N ASP A 42 -17.18 11.35 15.35
CA ASP A 42 -16.02 12.20 15.12
C ASP A 42 -16.31 13.66 15.50
N TYR A 43 -17.49 14.16 15.12
CA TYR A 43 -17.91 15.50 15.51
C TYR A 43 -18.07 15.64 17.04
N LEU A 44 -18.68 14.67 17.70
CA LEU A 44 -18.91 14.71 19.15
C LEU A 44 -17.62 14.57 19.97
N LEU A 45 -16.69 13.72 19.54
CA LEU A 45 -15.50 13.37 20.32
C LEU A 45 -14.27 14.23 19.97
N GLU A 46 -14.17 14.72 18.74
CA GLU A 46 -13.00 15.49 18.27
C GLU A 46 -13.32 16.96 18.03
N ALA A 47 -14.59 17.38 18.15
CA ALA A 47 -15.08 18.74 17.87
C ALA A 47 -14.72 19.26 16.45
N GLU A 48 -14.37 18.34 15.54
CA GLU A 48 -14.00 18.61 14.17
C GLU A 48 -14.92 17.87 13.21
N TRP A 49 -15.45 18.58 12.22
CA TRP A 49 -16.21 17.96 11.14
C TRP A 49 -15.26 17.37 10.10
N LYS A 50 -15.04 16.06 10.15
CA LYS A 50 -14.20 15.36 9.18
C LYS A 50 -15.02 14.82 8.01
N PRO A 51 -14.58 15.02 6.77
CA PRO A 51 -15.33 14.56 5.62
C PRO A 51 -15.07 13.05 5.39
N CYS A 52 -16.14 12.28 5.22
CA CYS A 52 -16.14 10.82 5.02
C CYS A 52 -15.52 10.45 3.67
N TYR A 53 -14.71 9.38 3.59
CA TYR A 53 -14.03 8.96 2.35
C TYR A 53 -15.01 8.42 1.30
N CYS A 54 -16.28 8.23 1.64
CA CYS A 54 -17.33 7.86 0.68
C CYS A 54 -17.83 9.06 -0.16
N LEU A 55 -17.34 10.28 0.11
CA LEU A 55 -17.63 11.47 -0.68
C LEU A 55 -16.62 11.61 -1.83
N SER A 56 -17.11 12.02 -3.00
CA SER A 56 -16.26 12.34 -4.16
C SER A 56 -15.14 13.32 -3.76
N PRO A 57 -13.90 13.15 -4.29
CA PRO A 57 -12.78 14.07 -4.04
C PRO A 57 -13.16 15.55 -4.25
N LYS A 58 -14.03 15.83 -5.23
CA LYS A 58 -14.50 17.18 -5.55
C LYS A 58 -15.33 17.84 -4.44
N LYS A 59 -16.06 17.05 -3.64
CA LYS A 59 -16.91 17.56 -2.53
C LYS A 59 -16.14 17.67 -1.20
N LEU A 60 -15.12 16.83 -1.01
CA LEU A 60 -14.31 16.79 0.20
C LEU A 60 -13.41 18.03 0.37
N ILE A 61 -12.84 18.50 -0.75
CA ILE A 61 -11.78 19.53 -0.75
C ILE A 61 -12.36 20.95 -0.70
N THR A 62 -13.63 21.15 -1.09
CA THR A 62 -14.36 22.41 -0.82
C THR A 62 -14.64 22.63 0.67
N ALA A 63 -14.60 21.56 1.48
CA ALA A 63 -14.87 21.60 2.92
C ALA A 63 -13.59 21.70 3.78
N SER A 64 -12.43 21.25 3.29
CA SER A 64 -11.16 21.30 4.03
C SER A 64 -10.38 22.61 3.77
N ARG A 65 -10.35 23.52 4.75
CA ARG A 65 -9.48 24.70 4.73
C ARG A 65 -8.01 24.27 4.76
N GLY A 66 -7.31 24.28 3.61
CA GLY A 66 -5.84 24.18 3.59
C GLY A 66 -5.20 23.49 2.38
N ASN A 67 -5.90 22.58 1.70
CA ASN A 67 -5.36 21.81 0.57
C ASN A 67 -6.05 22.24 -0.74
N ILE A 68 -5.27 22.61 -1.76
CA ILE A 68 -5.80 23.05 -3.06
C ILE A 68 -5.59 21.93 -4.09
N LEU A 69 -6.66 21.46 -4.73
CA LEU A 69 -6.58 20.50 -5.84
C LEU A 69 -6.34 21.25 -7.16
N LEU A 70 -5.34 20.85 -7.94
CA LEU A 70 -5.27 21.14 -9.37
C LEU A 70 -5.73 19.88 -10.12
N SER A 71 -6.98 19.86 -10.58
CA SER A 71 -7.45 18.83 -11.51
C SER A 71 -6.91 19.16 -12.89
N HIS A 72 -6.01 18.34 -13.41
CA HIS A 72 -5.64 18.38 -14.82
C HIS A 72 -6.55 17.42 -15.59
N ASN A 73 -6.95 17.79 -16.81
CA ASN A 73 -7.77 16.95 -17.68
C ASN A 73 -7.16 15.54 -17.81
N ASN A 74 -8.01 14.52 -17.62
CA ASN A 74 -7.81 13.06 -17.61
C ASN A 74 -7.49 12.43 -16.23
N CYS A 75 -8.54 11.96 -15.55
CA CYS A 75 -8.61 10.96 -14.45
C CYS A 75 -7.71 11.08 -13.20
N GLU A 76 -6.69 11.94 -13.15
CA GLU A 76 -5.78 12.02 -11.99
C GLU A 76 -6.07 13.23 -11.08
N SER A 77 -6.46 12.96 -9.83
CA SER A 77 -6.52 13.98 -8.78
C SER A 77 -5.15 14.14 -8.11
N LYS A 78 -4.53 15.32 -8.28
CA LYS A 78 -3.31 15.71 -7.57
C LYS A 78 -3.65 16.72 -6.47
N ILE A 79 -3.33 16.38 -5.22
CA ILE A 79 -3.47 17.32 -4.11
C ILE A 79 -2.15 18.07 -3.95
N LEU A 80 -2.24 19.41 -3.89
CA LEU A 80 -1.12 20.23 -3.43
C LEU A 80 -1.07 20.14 -1.91
N THR A 81 -0.06 19.48 -1.39
CA THR A 81 0.21 19.45 0.05
C THR A 81 1.57 20.10 0.27
N VAL A 82 1.63 21.10 1.15
CA VAL A 82 2.92 21.62 1.63
C VAL A 82 3.39 20.65 2.69
N SER A 83 4.42 19.86 2.41
CA SER A 83 4.93 18.87 3.35
C SER A 83 5.49 19.57 4.60
N PRO A 84 5.03 19.25 5.82
CA PRO A 84 5.57 19.82 7.06
C PRO A 84 7.07 19.50 7.24
N LEU A 85 7.51 18.36 6.69
CA LEU A 85 8.87 17.83 6.78
C LEU A 85 9.95 18.66 6.06
N GLN A 86 9.58 19.58 5.16
CA GLN A 86 10.54 20.47 4.47
C GLN A 86 10.58 21.91 5.02
N GLN A 87 9.74 22.27 6.00
CA GLN A 87 9.86 23.58 6.67
C GLN A 87 11.20 23.75 7.41
N LEU A 88 11.90 22.66 7.70
CA LEU A 88 13.22 22.67 8.34
C LEU A 88 14.40 22.95 7.38
N SER A 89 14.19 22.99 6.06
CA SER A 89 15.26 23.21 5.06
C SER A 89 15.22 24.57 4.35
N GLY A 90 14.37 25.50 4.78
CA GLY A 90 14.34 26.88 4.25
C GLY A 90 13.93 27.02 2.78
N ARG A 91 13.42 25.96 2.13
CA ARG A 91 12.89 25.98 0.76
C ARG A 91 11.49 25.39 0.75
N SER A 92 10.48 26.25 0.68
CA SER A 92 9.08 25.86 0.48
C SER A 92 8.86 25.48 -0.99
N LYS A 93 9.24 24.25 -1.36
CA LYS A 93 8.89 23.69 -2.66
C LYS A 93 7.48 23.11 -2.56
N ILE A 94 6.54 23.69 -3.29
CA ILE A 94 5.19 23.13 -3.43
C ILE A 94 5.33 21.88 -4.30
N GLU A 95 5.09 20.70 -3.73
CA GLU A 95 5.16 19.43 -4.45
C GLU A 95 3.77 18.77 -4.52
N LEU A 96 3.47 18.18 -5.68
CA LEU A 96 2.17 17.57 -5.97
C LEU A 96 2.17 16.12 -5.51
N GLU A 97 1.28 15.79 -4.56
CA GLU A 97 1.00 14.41 -4.21
C GLU A 97 -0.02 13.82 -5.17
N GLU A 98 0.28 12.62 -5.65
CA GLU A 98 -0.68 11.83 -6.40
C GLU A 98 -1.38 10.85 -5.47
N ILE A 99 -2.69 11.00 -5.36
CA ILE A 99 -3.54 10.18 -4.50
C ILE A 99 -4.34 9.24 -5.37
N SER A 100 -4.50 8.02 -4.90
CA SER A 100 -5.33 7.04 -5.59
C SER A 100 -6.79 7.44 -5.51
N GLU A 101 -7.48 7.39 -6.65
CA GLU A 101 -8.92 7.58 -6.71
C GLU A 101 -9.68 6.49 -5.93
N THR A 102 -9.09 5.30 -5.77
CA THR A 102 -9.69 4.20 -4.99
C THR A 102 -9.82 4.55 -3.51
N LEU A 103 -9.09 5.57 -3.03
CA LEU A 103 -9.22 6.12 -1.68
C LEU A 103 -10.57 6.80 -1.44
N TYR A 104 -11.27 7.24 -2.49
CA TYR A 104 -12.55 7.95 -2.37
C TYR A 104 -13.69 7.40 -3.23
N SER A 105 -13.35 6.77 -4.35
CA SER A 105 -14.31 6.22 -5.30
C SER A 105 -14.27 4.70 -5.24
N ARG A 106 -15.36 4.10 -4.75
CA ARG A 106 -15.56 2.65 -4.69
C ARG A 106 -17.01 2.39 -5.09
N PRO A 107 -17.30 2.03 -6.35
CA PRO A 107 -18.67 1.83 -6.80
C PRO A 107 -19.35 0.71 -5.99
N SER A 108 -20.58 0.93 -5.57
CA SER A 108 -21.41 -0.11 -4.95
C SER A 108 -21.68 -1.21 -5.97
N LEU A 109 -21.95 -2.43 -5.49
CA LEU A 109 -22.21 -3.56 -6.37
C LEU A 109 -23.42 -3.31 -7.29
N LEU A 110 -24.45 -2.62 -6.76
CA LEU A 110 -25.61 -2.19 -7.52
C LEU A 110 -25.28 -1.16 -8.61
N SER A 111 -24.34 -0.25 -8.33
CA SER A 111 -23.91 0.74 -9.32
C SER A 111 -23.06 0.13 -10.44
N ASP A 112 -22.31 -0.93 -10.15
CA ASP A 112 -21.57 -1.67 -11.17
C ASP A 112 -22.52 -2.47 -12.07
N LEU A 113 -23.54 -3.12 -11.49
CA LEU A 113 -24.58 -3.82 -12.26
C LEU A 113 -25.40 -2.87 -13.13
N SER A 114 -25.77 -1.70 -12.61
CA SER A 114 -26.51 -0.72 -13.40
C SER A 114 -25.69 -0.21 -14.58
N LYS A 115 -24.38 0.01 -14.40
CA LYS A 115 -23.46 0.38 -15.49
C LYS A 115 -23.30 -0.74 -16.53
N LEU A 116 -23.26 -2.01 -16.11
CA LEU A 116 -23.22 -3.15 -17.03
C LEU A 116 -24.51 -3.23 -17.84
N SER A 117 -25.67 -3.16 -17.18
CA SER A 117 -26.98 -3.12 -17.82
C SER A 117 -27.12 -1.93 -18.77
N VAL A 118 -26.68 -0.74 -18.37
CA VAL A 118 -26.67 0.46 -19.21
C VAL A 118 -25.68 0.35 -20.36
N ASN A 119 -24.49 -0.23 -20.18
CA ASN A 119 -23.52 -0.44 -21.27
C ASN A 119 -24.01 -1.49 -22.27
N ASP A 120 -24.73 -2.52 -21.80
CA ASP A 120 -25.40 -3.50 -22.66
C ASP A 120 -26.59 -2.87 -23.38
N LEU A 121 -27.37 -2.02 -22.70
CA LEU A 121 -28.42 -1.19 -23.32
C LEU A 121 -27.85 -0.18 -24.31
N THR A 122 -26.68 0.39 -24.03
CA THR A 122 -26.03 1.39 -24.89
C THR A 122 -25.38 0.72 -26.09
N LYS A 123 -24.77 -0.46 -25.93
CA LYS A 123 -24.36 -1.32 -27.06
C LYS A 123 -25.57 -1.70 -27.92
N TRP A 124 -26.71 -1.97 -27.29
CA TRP A 124 -27.95 -2.28 -27.98
C TRP A 124 -28.51 -1.04 -28.71
N VAL A 125 -28.55 0.13 -28.09
CA VAL A 125 -29.01 1.41 -28.69
C VAL A 125 -28.07 1.92 -29.79
N VAL A 126 -26.76 1.74 -29.64
CA VAL A 126 -25.74 2.07 -30.67
C VAL A 126 -25.84 1.11 -31.86
N ASN A 127 -26.20 -0.15 -31.63
CA ASN A 127 -26.54 -1.08 -32.72
C ASN A 127 -27.91 -0.77 -33.34
N MET A 128 -28.85 -0.15 -32.60
CA MET A 128 -30.18 0.22 -33.10
C MET A 128 -30.21 1.55 -33.88
N THR A 129 -29.18 2.39 -33.73
CA THR A 129 -29.07 3.69 -34.42
C THR A 129 -28.17 3.67 -35.65
N ARG A 130 -27.72 2.49 -36.09
CA ARG A 130 -27.08 2.29 -37.39
C ARG A 130 -28.11 1.83 -38.44
N SER A 131 -29.01 2.73 -38.81
CA SER A 131 -29.82 2.64 -40.00
C SER A 131 -30.25 4.04 -40.44
N HIS A 132 -29.59 4.55 -41.49
CA HIS A 132 -29.90 5.74 -42.29
C HIS A 132 -29.86 7.13 -41.62
N SER A 133 -28.80 7.91 -41.92
CA SER A 133 -28.89 9.03 -42.89
C SER A 133 -27.55 9.77 -43.02
N ASP A 134 -27.14 9.98 -44.28
CA ASP A 134 -26.07 10.87 -44.72
C ASP A 134 -26.28 12.33 -44.29
N CYS A 135 -25.16 13.04 -44.04
CA CYS A 135 -24.76 14.30 -44.67
C CYS A 135 -23.98 15.23 -43.69
N GLY A 136 -22.82 15.73 -44.14
CA GLY A 136 -22.24 17.00 -43.66
C GLY A 136 -20.80 16.96 -43.14
N GLU A 137 -19.82 17.21 -44.02
CA GLU A 137 -18.47 17.66 -43.65
C GLU A 137 -18.49 18.99 -42.90
N ILE A 138 -17.80 19.13 -41.75
CA ILE A 138 -17.23 20.41 -41.29
C ILE A 138 -15.86 20.22 -40.60
N LYS A 139 -14.83 20.73 -41.29
CA LYS A 139 -13.51 21.30 -40.91
C LYS A 139 -12.92 21.06 -39.51
N ILE A 140 -11.70 20.50 -39.55
CA ILE A 140 -10.67 20.52 -38.51
C ILE A 140 -10.26 21.96 -38.16
N SER A 141 -10.38 22.34 -36.88
CA SER A 141 -9.69 23.52 -36.32
C SER A 141 -8.58 23.09 -35.36
N LYS A 142 -7.34 23.41 -35.71
CA LYS A 142 -6.16 23.30 -34.84
C LYS A 142 -6.27 24.35 -33.72
N LYS A 143 -6.40 23.94 -32.45
CA LYS A 143 -6.19 24.85 -31.31
C LYS A 143 -4.81 24.65 -30.68
N ARG A 144 -4.01 25.72 -30.83
CA ARG A 144 -2.68 26.00 -30.26
C ARG A 144 -2.57 25.58 -28.77
N ARG A 145 -1.48 24.86 -28.45
CA ARG A 145 -0.91 24.76 -27.10
C ARG A 145 -0.58 26.18 -26.59
N LYS A 146 -1.17 26.60 -25.47
CA LYS A 146 -0.67 27.73 -24.67
C LYS A 146 0.13 27.16 -23.50
N THR A 147 1.45 27.36 -23.54
CA THR A 147 2.35 27.23 -22.40
C THR A 147 2.07 28.38 -21.45
N MET A 148 1.59 28.11 -20.23
CA MET A 148 1.43 29.13 -19.19
C MET A 148 2.63 29.03 -18.24
N LYS A 149 3.49 30.06 -18.25
CA LYS A 149 4.50 30.29 -17.21
C LYS A 149 3.75 30.66 -15.93
N SER A 150 3.88 29.86 -14.87
CA SER A 150 3.35 30.20 -13.55
C SER A 150 4.22 31.31 -12.94
N SER A 151 3.61 32.49 -12.77
CA SER A 151 4.19 33.68 -12.15
C SER A 151 4.33 33.49 -10.64
N PHE A 152 5.43 34.01 -10.12
CA PHE A 152 5.89 34.07 -8.72
C PHE A 152 4.82 34.59 -7.72
N THR A 153 3.80 35.31 -8.21
CA THR A 153 2.73 35.96 -7.46
C THR A 153 1.76 35.01 -6.74
N VAL A 154 1.57 33.77 -7.23
CA VAL A 154 0.69 32.80 -6.54
C VAL A 154 1.31 32.28 -5.24
N VAL A 155 2.65 32.27 -5.15
CA VAL A 155 3.39 31.78 -3.99
C VAL A 155 3.25 32.72 -2.79
N GLU A 156 3.26 34.03 -3.00
CA GLU A 156 3.08 35.02 -1.92
C GLU A 156 1.64 35.03 -1.38
N MET A 157 0.64 34.84 -2.23
CA MET A 157 -0.77 34.73 -1.79
C MET A 157 -1.03 33.46 -0.95
N LEU A 158 -0.24 32.40 -1.13
CA LEU A 158 -0.31 31.18 -0.33
C LEU A 158 0.35 31.35 1.04
N GLN A 159 1.43 32.13 1.14
CA GLN A 159 2.11 32.40 2.41
C GLN A 159 1.28 33.30 3.34
N GLY A 160 0.54 34.28 2.80
CA GLY A 160 -0.27 35.21 3.61
C GLY A 160 -1.53 34.62 4.27
N LYS A 161 -1.99 33.44 3.83
CA LYS A 161 -3.19 32.76 4.39
C LYS A 161 -2.88 31.61 5.35
N ILE A 162 -1.61 31.23 5.49
CA ILE A 162 -1.17 30.23 6.47
C ILE A 162 -0.68 31.01 7.70
N ARG A 163 -1.62 31.38 8.58
CA ARG A 163 -1.25 31.71 9.96
C ARG A 163 -0.45 30.53 10.53
N PRO A 164 0.60 30.75 11.33
CA PRO A 164 1.29 29.68 12.03
C PRO A 164 0.29 29.08 13.02
N GLN A 165 -0.43 28.04 12.58
CA GLN A 165 -1.14 27.18 13.50
C GLN A 165 -0.04 26.49 14.29
N ASN A 166 0.00 26.76 15.60
CA ASN A 166 0.77 25.99 16.56
C ASN A 166 0.78 24.53 16.12
N LEU A 167 1.97 23.93 15.94
CA LEU A 167 2.13 22.49 15.70
C LEU A 167 1.26 21.77 16.72
N SER A 168 0.04 21.41 16.30
CA SER A 168 -0.97 20.88 17.19
C SER A 168 -0.42 19.57 17.68
N ARG A 169 -0.30 19.45 19.00
CA ARG A 169 -0.06 18.19 19.73
C ARG A 169 -0.74 17.07 18.95
N GLN A 170 0.03 16.15 18.34
CA GLN A 170 -0.50 15.19 17.37
C GLN A 170 -1.50 14.27 18.10
N VAL A 171 -2.79 14.61 18.03
CA VAL A 171 -3.84 13.93 18.79
C VAL A 171 -4.21 12.67 18.03
N SER A 172 -3.95 11.52 18.64
CA SER A 172 -4.46 10.22 18.19
C SER A 172 -5.98 10.31 18.04
N ARG A 173 -6.56 9.76 16.96
CA ARG A 173 -8.03 9.75 16.83
C ARG A 173 -8.63 8.95 17.98
N TRP A 174 -9.87 9.26 18.37
CA TRP A 174 -10.53 8.54 19.48
C TRP A 174 -10.67 7.03 19.20
N SER A 175 -10.70 6.64 17.92
CA SER A 175 -10.79 5.25 17.48
C SER A 175 -9.45 4.51 17.46
N ASP A 176 -8.34 5.23 17.59
CA ASP A 176 -6.99 4.65 17.58
C ASP A 176 -6.57 4.20 19.00
N CYS A 177 -5.54 3.35 19.06
CA CYS A 177 -4.94 2.91 20.32
C CYS A 177 -4.01 4.00 20.88
N ASP A 178 -4.22 4.40 22.13
CA ASP A 178 -3.44 5.43 22.84
C ASP A 178 -2.35 4.84 23.76
N CYS A 179 -2.21 3.52 23.79
CA CYS A 179 -1.31 2.84 24.70
C CYS A 179 0.17 3.20 24.43
N GLY A 180 0.99 3.25 25.49
CA GLY A 180 2.39 3.70 25.40
C GLY A 180 3.28 2.95 24.40
N PHE A 181 2.90 1.75 23.99
CA PHE A 181 3.57 1.02 22.89
C PHE A 181 3.19 1.59 21.52
N CYS A 182 1.89 1.79 21.26
CA CYS A 182 1.37 2.34 20.01
C CYS A 182 1.70 3.82 19.82
N THR A 183 1.88 4.54 20.93
CA THR A 183 2.19 5.98 20.99
C THR A 183 3.64 6.27 21.40
N CYS A 184 4.53 5.27 21.43
CA CYS A 184 5.93 5.46 21.85
C CYS A 184 6.71 6.48 21.00
N TRP A 185 6.26 6.71 19.77
CA TRP A 185 6.80 7.70 18.85
C TRP A 185 6.39 9.15 19.21
N ASN A 186 5.42 9.33 20.11
CA ASN A 186 4.93 10.64 20.57
C ASN A 186 5.69 11.15 21.80
N SER A 187 6.32 10.27 22.57
CA SER A 187 7.12 10.61 23.76
C SER A 187 8.57 10.94 23.46
N THR A 188 9.07 10.58 22.27
CA THR A 188 10.37 11.03 21.79
C THR A 188 10.23 12.50 21.40
N CYS A 189 10.90 13.39 22.12
CA CYS A 189 10.91 14.83 21.87
C CYS A 189 11.07 15.09 20.37
N VAL A 190 9.98 15.56 19.74
CA VAL A 190 9.64 16.14 18.41
C VAL A 190 10.71 16.22 17.29
N LYS A 191 12.01 16.10 17.57
CA LYS A 191 13.12 16.40 16.67
C LYS A 191 13.43 15.32 15.63
N ASP A 192 13.07 14.06 15.84
CA ASP A 192 13.36 13.02 14.84
C ASP A 192 12.15 12.09 14.61
N GLN A 193 11.17 12.58 13.83
CA GLN A 193 10.16 11.75 13.16
C GLN A 193 10.85 10.80 12.17
N SER A 194 11.58 9.81 12.66
CA SER A 194 12.18 8.72 11.90
C SER A 194 11.39 7.44 12.15
N LEU A 195 11.48 6.50 11.22
CA LEU A 195 10.96 5.15 11.38
C LEU A 195 11.70 4.45 12.51
N PHE A 196 10.99 3.55 13.19
CA PHE A 196 11.63 2.58 14.05
C PHE A 196 12.45 1.60 13.21
N VAL A 197 13.74 1.49 13.52
CA VAL A 197 14.67 0.60 12.81
C VAL A 197 15.33 -0.34 13.80
N LYS A 198 15.17 -1.64 13.59
CA LYS A 198 15.97 -2.66 14.27
C LYS A 198 17.27 -2.87 13.53
N THR A 199 18.37 -2.56 14.20
CA THR A 199 19.72 -2.72 13.67
C THR A 199 20.41 -3.91 14.30
N GLN A 200 21.06 -4.74 13.48
CA GLN A 200 22.00 -5.75 13.96
C GLN A 200 23.35 -5.50 13.28
N PHE A 201 24.35 -5.17 14.10
CA PHE A 201 25.71 -4.92 13.65
C PHE A 201 26.56 -6.17 13.82
N PRO A 202 27.54 -6.40 12.92
CA PRO A 202 28.41 -7.54 13.02
C PRO A 202 29.39 -7.42 14.19
N LYS A 203 29.78 -8.57 14.76
CA LYS A 203 30.82 -8.63 15.81
C LYS A 203 32.20 -8.58 15.14
N GLY A 204 32.61 -7.41 14.63
CA GLY A 204 33.89 -7.23 13.95
C GLY A 204 33.99 -5.94 13.14
N ASN A 205 35.23 -5.50 12.87
CA ASN A 205 35.53 -4.21 12.24
C ASN A 205 35.78 -4.27 10.71
N SER A 206 35.61 -5.43 10.05
CA SER A 206 35.99 -5.58 8.63
C SER A 206 34.81 -5.40 7.68
N GLY A 207 34.89 -4.42 6.79
CA GLY A 207 34.22 -4.38 5.48
C GLY A 207 32.74 -4.75 5.44
N ASN A 208 31.93 -4.18 6.33
CA ASN A 208 30.54 -4.59 6.51
C ASN A 208 29.64 -4.11 5.37
N GLU A 209 28.84 -5.02 4.79
CA GLU A 209 27.82 -4.68 3.78
C GLU A 209 26.47 -4.39 4.45
N ASP A 210 25.75 -3.38 3.94
CA ASP A 210 24.45 -2.98 4.49
C ASP A 210 23.30 -3.76 3.83
N VAL A 211 22.34 -4.26 4.61
CA VAL A 211 21.16 -4.98 4.13
C VAL A 211 19.90 -4.38 4.72
N LEU A 212 19.00 -3.90 3.86
CA LEU A 212 17.71 -3.34 4.21
C LEU A 212 16.59 -4.37 4.03
N PHE A 213 15.87 -4.65 5.10
CA PHE A 213 14.70 -5.52 5.14
C PHE A 213 13.41 -4.70 5.26
N ILE A 214 12.49 -4.91 4.34
CA ILE A 214 11.22 -4.17 4.23
C ILE A 214 10.06 -5.17 4.37
N HIS A 215 9.23 -5.01 5.39
CA HIS A 215 8.09 -5.91 5.64
C HIS A 215 6.88 -5.61 4.72
N GLY A 216 5.92 -6.53 4.70
CA GLY A 216 4.67 -6.43 3.96
C GLY A 216 3.59 -5.59 4.65
N PHE A 217 2.38 -5.58 4.08
CA PHE A 217 1.24 -4.86 4.65
C PHE A 217 0.81 -5.46 5.99
N ILE A 218 0.43 -4.61 6.96
CA ILE A 218 -0.03 -5.03 8.29
C ILE A 218 0.98 -5.99 8.97
N SER A 219 2.25 -5.59 8.96
CA SER A 219 3.38 -6.33 9.53
C SER A 219 4.36 -5.36 10.21
N SER A 220 5.50 -5.88 10.66
CA SER A 220 6.56 -5.08 11.30
C SER A 220 7.95 -5.68 11.05
N SER A 221 9.00 -4.95 11.44
CA SER A 221 10.38 -5.41 11.50
C SER A 221 10.55 -6.72 12.26
N ALA A 222 9.64 -7.03 13.20
CA ALA A 222 9.62 -8.29 13.93
C ALA A 222 9.55 -9.50 13.00
N PHE A 223 8.89 -9.38 11.84
CA PHE A 223 8.85 -10.45 10.84
C PHE A 223 10.26 -10.92 10.47
N TRP A 224 11.20 -9.98 10.27
CA TRP A 224 12.59 -10.30 9.92
C TRP A 224 13.45 -10.60 11.14
N THR A 225 13.30 -9.85 12.23
CA THR A 225 14.16 -10.00 13.42
C THR A 225 13.89 -11.29 14.19
N GLU A 226 12.65 -11.80 14.12
CA GLU A 226 12.25 -13.03 14.80
C GLU A 226 12.44 -14.28 13.92
N THR A 227 12.64 -14.12 12.60
CA THR A 227 12.78 -15.24 11.66
C THR A 227 14.17 -15.35 11.04
N VAL A 228 14.56 -14.38 10.21
CA VAL A 228 15.75 -14.46 9.35
C VAL A 228 17.00 -14.01 10.09
N PHE A 229 16.95 -12.91 10.83
CA PHE A 229 18.11 -12.32 11.50
C PHE A 229 18.86 -13.31 12.42
N PRO A 230 18.19 -14.14 13.23
CA PRO A 230 18.87 -15.10 14.09
C PRO A 230 19.60 -16.22 13.34
N ARG A 231 19.35 -16.35 12.02
CA ARG A 231 19.89 -17.41 11.16
C ARG A 231 20.98 -16.91 10.21
N LEU A 232 21.18 -15.61 10.11
CA LEU A 232 22.21 -15.00 9.28
C LEU A 232 23.55 -14.97 10.02
N SER A 233 24.63 -15.17 9.27
CA SER A 233 25.99 -14.99 9.76
C SER A 233 26.27 -13.50 9.99
N THR A 234 26.34 -13.11 11.25
CA THR A 234 26.55 -11.72 11.71
C THR A 234 28.00 -11.28 11.64
N SER A 235 28.84 -11.90 10.80
CA SER A 235 30.26 -11.52 10.69
C SER A 235 30.53 -10.47 9.61
N LYS A 236 29.61 -10.27 8.65
CA LYS A 236 29.85 -9.45 7.44
C LYS A 236 28.76 -8.43 7.11
N TYR A 237 27.57 -8.52 7.71
CA TYR A 237 26.42 -7.72 7.29
C TYR A 237 25.87 -6.84 8.42
N ARG A 238 25.60 -5.56 8.10
CA ARG A 238 24.80 -4.65 8.91
C ARG A 238 23.35 -4.77 8.47
N LEU A 239 22.51 -5.33 9.33
CA LEU A 239 21.12 -5.60 9.01
C LEU A 239 20.22 -4.49 9.56
N PHE A 240 19.33 -3.96 8.71
CA PHE A 240 18.33 -2.96 9.06
C PHE A 240 16.94 -3.51 8.75
N ALA A 241 16.11 -3.73 9.76
CA ALA A 241 14.69 -4.03 9.56
C ALA A 241 13.87 -2.82 10.01
N VAL A 242 13.09 -2.25 9.09
CA VAL A 242 12.27 -1.06 9.35
C VAL A 242 10.85 -1.45 9.72
N ASP A 243 10.23 -0.73 10.65
CA ASP A 243 8.77 -0.64 10.73
C ASP A 243 8.33 0.48 9.76
N LEU A 244 7.46 0.18 8.80
CA LEU A 244 6.97 1.17 7.82
C LEU A 244 6.16 2.29 8.49
N LEU A 245 6.08 3.45 7.82
CA LEU A 245 5.28 4.59 8.31
C LEU A 245 3.83 4.12 8.53
N GLY A 246 3.30 4.33 9.74
CA GLY A 246 1.95 3.86 10.09
C GLY A 246 1.86 2.47 10.74
N PHE A 247 2.97 1.72 10.78
CA PHE A 247 3.00 0.34 11.24
C PHE A 247 4.00 0.13 12.39
N GLY A 248 3.83 -0.95 13.16
CA GLY A 248 4.74 -1.31 14.24
C GLY A 248 4.96 -0.17 15.24
N LYS A 249 6.21 0.13 15.57
CA LYS A 249 6.60 1.22 16.47
C LYS A 249 6.87 2.54 15.77
N SER A 250 6.74 2.58 14.43
CA SER A 250 6.96 3.80 13.66
C SER A 250 5.83 4.82 13.87
N PRO A 251 6.11 6.10 13.57
CA PRO A 251 5.14 7.18 13.65
C PRO A 251 3.85 6.87 12.86
N LYS A 252 2.71 7.31 13.40
CA LYS A 252 1.39 7.14 12.78
C LYS A 252 0.67 8.49 12.65
N PRO A 253 1.25 9.45 11.91
CA PRO A 253 0.65 10.76 11.70
C PRO A 253 -0.79 10.65 11.18
N ALA A 254 -1.73 11.32 11.86
CA ALA A 254 -3.14 11.33 11.48
C ALA A 254 -3.41 12.13 10.19
N ASP A 255 -2.47 12.99 9.83
CA ASP A 255 -2.46 13.92 8.69
C ASP A 255 -1.68 13.40 7.47
N SER A 256 -0.98 12.27 7.59
CA SER A 256 -0.28 11.63 6.47
C SER A 256 -1.25 10.94 5.52
N LEU A 257 -0.91 10.99 4.24
CA LEU A 257 -1.59 10.29 3.16
C LEU A 257 -0.93 8.95 2.82
N TYR A 258 0.15 8.58 3.50
CA TYR A 258 0.87 7.32 3.36
C TYR A 258 1.19 6.98 1.89
N THR A 259 1.60 7.99 1.12
CA THR A 259 1.89 7.82 -0.30
C THR A 259 3.20 7.06 -0.51
N MET A 260 3.40 6.51 -1.71
CA MET A 260 4.68 5.89 -2.09
C MET A 260 5.88 6.78 -1.77
N ARG A 261 5.75 8.08 -2.03
CA ARG A 261 6.83 9.05 -1.82
C ARG A 261 7.13 9.19 -0.32
N GLU A 262 6.10 9.39 0.51
CA GLU A 262 6.27 9.49 1.96
C GLU A 262 6.95 8.26 2.55
N HIS A 263 6.52 7.05 2.16
CA HIS A 263 7.16 5.81 2.63
C HIS A 263 8.63 5.70 2.20
N VAL A 264 8.95 5.99 0.94
CA VAL A 264 10.34 5.92 0.42
C VAL A 264 11.23 6.96 1.10
N GLU A 265 10.77 8.19 1.26
CA GLU A 265 11.52 9.27 1.94
C GLU A 265 11.76 8.94 3.42
N MET A 266 10.77 8.35 4.09
CA MET A 266 10.91 7.93 5.48
C MET A 266 11.94 6.80 5.63
N ILE A 267 11.99 5.84 4.70
CA ILE A 267 13.02 4.79 4.68
C ILE A 267 14.40 5.41 4.45
N GLU A 268 14.54 6.31 3.47
CA GLU A 268 15.79 7.00 3.17
C GLU A 268 16.30 7.81 4.38
N LYS A 269 15.45 8.63 4.98
CA LYS A 269 15.79 9.41 6.17
C LYS A 269 16.23 8.51 7.31
N SER A 270 15.47 7.46 7.59
CA SER A 270 15.61 6.68 8.82
C SER A 270 16.69 5.60 8.74
N VAL A 271 17.03 5.16 7.52
CA VAL A 271 18.07 4.16 7.30
C VAL A 271 19.26 4.77 6.59
N LEU A 272 19.07 5.27 5.37
CA LEU A 272 20.16 5.62 4.47
C LEU A 272 20.97 6.80 5.01
N LEU A 273 20.28 7.89 5.33
CA LEU A 273 20.91 9.11 5.87
C LEU A 273 21.39 8.89 7.31
N LYS A 274 20.51 8.37 8.17
CA LYS A 274 20.80 8.20 9.60
C LYS A 274 21.95 7.23 9.89
N HIS A 275 22.12 6.19 9.08
CA HIS A 275 23.17 5.18 9.27
C HIS A 275 24.29 5.24 8.22
N ASN A 276 24.32 6.31 7.42
CA ASN A 276 25.33 6.55 6.37
C ASN A 276 25.49 5.34 5.41
N VAL A 277 24.36 4.78 4.97
CA VAL A 277 24.33 3.63 4.05
C VAL A 277 24.49 4.15 2.62
N LYS A 278 25.60 3.79 1.98
CA LYS A 278 25.95 4.26 0.63
C LYS A 278 25.61 3.24 -0.45
N SER A 279 25.76 1.96 -0.13
CA SER A 279 25.47 0.84 -1.01
C SER A 279 24.89 -0.32 -0.19
N PHE A 280 23.81 -0.93 -0.65
CA PHE A 280 23.07 -1.89 0.16
C PHE A 280 22.33 -2.95 -0.65
N HIS A 281 22.02 -4.06 0.01
CA HIS A 281 21.11 -5.09 -0.48
C HIS A 281 19.69 -4.80 0.00
N ILE A 282 18.68 -5.13 -0.80
CA ILE A 282 17.27 -5.04 -0.40
C ILE A 282 16.67 -6.43 -0.32
N VAL A 283 15.98 -6.72 0.78
CA VAL A 283 15.09 -7.87 0.97
C VAL A 283 13.70 -7.35 1.31
N ALA A 284 12.72 -7.62 0.47
CA ALA A 284 11.40 -7.03 0.60
C ALA A 284 10.29 -8.06 0.44
N HIS A 285 9.24 -7.98 1.26
CA HIS A 285 8.10 -8.89 1.21
C HIS A 285 6.81 -8.15 0.87
N SER A 286 6.00 -8.70 -0.04
CA SER A 286 4.66 -8.22 -0.37
C SER A 286 4.64 -6.72 -0.72
N LEU A 287 3.87 -5.88 0.01
CA LEU A 287 3.90 -4.42 -0.08
C LEU A 287 5.31 -3.82 -0.13
N GLY A 288 6.24 -4.37 0.67
CA GLY A 288 7.63 -3.94 0.70
C GLY A 288 8.30 -4.03 -0.67
N CYS A 289 7.89 -4.96 -1.54
CA CYS A 289 8.41 -5.08 -2.90
C CYS A 289 8.04 -3.86 -3.75
N ILE A 290 6.82 -3.32 -3.61
CA ILE A 290 6.40 -2.11 -4.31
C ILE A 290 7.27 -0.94 -3.85
N LEU A 291 7.50 -0.80 -2.54
CA LEU A 291 8.40 0.22 -1.97
C LEU A 291 9.84 0.04 -2.43
N ALA A 292 10.32 -1.20 -2.57
CA ALA A 292 11.64 -1.50 -3.09
C ALA A 292 11.82 -1.01 -4.53
N PHE A 293 10.80 -1.12 -5.39
CA PHE A 293 10.87 -0.54 -6.74
C PHE A 293 10.96 1.00 -6.71
N GLY A 294 10.24 1.64 -5.79
CA GLY A 294 10.37 3.08 -5.54
C GLY A 294 11.78 3.48 -5.10
N LEU A 295 12.40 2.70 -4.21
CA LEU A 295 13.80 2.87 -3.81
C LEU A 295 14.77 2.67 -4.97
N VAL A 296 14.57 1.66 -5.82
CA VAL A 296 15.39 1.43 -7.02
C VAL A 296 15.30 2.61 -7.98
N ALA A 297 14.12 3.20 -8.16
CA ALA A 297 13.96 4.34 -9.04
C ALA A 297 14.78 5.56 -8.59
N LYS A 298 14.94 5.74 -7.27
CA LYS A 298 15.69 6.85 -6.67
C LYS A 298 17.18 6.54 -6.46
N HIS A 299 17.52 5.31 -6.08
CA HIS A 299 18.86 4.90 -5.62
C HIS A 299 19.44 3.71 -6.40
N GLY A 300 19.04 3.47 -7.65
CA GLY A 300 19.44 2.29 -8.42
C GLY A 300 20.96 2.04 -8.52
N GLY A 301 21.79 3.09 -8.47
CA GLY A 301 23.25 2.97 -8.46
C GLY A 301 23.86 2.51 -7.12
N SER A 302 23.08 2.56 -6.02
CA SER A 302 23.50 2.13 -4.68
C SER A 302 23.07 0.70 -4.34
N ILE A 303 22.24 0.07 -5.17
CA ILE A 303 21.66 -1.24 -4.84
C ILE A 303 22.54 -2.36 -5.37
N LYS A 304 23.04 -3.20 -4.45
CA LYS A 304 23.92 -4.34 -4.74
C LYS A 304 23.15 -5.61 -5.11
N SER A 305 21.96 -5.83 -4.54
CA SER A 305 21.07 -6.93 -4.93
C SER A 305 19.63 -6.61 -4.56
N LEU A 306 18.67 -7.15 -5.31
CA LEU A 306 17.24 -7.03 -5.02
C LEU A 306 16.61 -8.39 -4.81
N THR A 307 16.14 -8.68 -3.59
CA THR A 307 15.39 -9.90 -3.25
C THR A 307 13.93 -9.56 -2.95
N LEU A 308 13.02 -10.14 -3.71
CA LEU A 308 11.58 -9.88 -3.63
C LEU A 308 10.84 -11.15 -3.22
N LEU A 309 9.98 -11.05 -2.20
CA LEU A 309 9.20 -12.16 -1.69
C LEU A 309 7.72 -11.86 -1.95
N ALA A 310 7.07 -12.68 -2.79
CA ALA A 310 5.69 -12.51 -3.24
C ALA A 310 5.36 -11.06 -3.71
N PRO A 311 6.05 -10.52 -4.73
CA PRO A 311 5.81 -9.16 -5.21
C PRO A 311 4.42 -9.04 -5.84
N PRO A 312 3.52 -8.18 -5.33
CA PRO A 312 2.21 -7.97 -5.93
C PRO A 312 2.36 -7.12 -7.20
N TYR A 313 2.11 -7.72 -8.36
CA TYR A 313 2.14 -7.04 -9.65
C TYR A 313 1.07 -7.60 -10.58
N HIS A 314 0.06 -6.78 -10.84
CA HIS A 314 -1.03 -7.07 -11.77
C HIS A 314 -0.89 -6.16 -12.99
N PRO A 315 -0.38 -6.66 -14.12
CA PRO A 315 -0.31 -5.89 -15.36
C PRO A 315 -1.69 -5.36 -15.72
N VAL A 316 -1.75 -4.05 -15.98
CA VAL A 316 -2.98 -3.39 -16.39
C VAL A 316 -3.03 -3.37 -17.92
N PRO A 317 -4.12 -3.84 -18.56
CA PRO A 317 -4.29 -3.70 -19.99
C PRO A 317 -4.25 -2.22 -20.41
N THR A 318 -3.60 -1.90 -21.53
CA THR A 318 -3.50 -0.52 -22.04
C THR A 318 -4.86 0.10 -22.41
N THR A 319 -5.87 -0.74 -22.63
CA THR A 319 -7.25 -0.34 -22.93
C THR A 319 -8.08 -0.03 -21.69
N GLU A 320 -7.56 -0.29 -20.48
CA GLU A 320 -8.30 -0.12 -19.23
C GLU A 320 -8.44 1.37 -18.90
N ALA A 321 -9.68 1.83 -18.76
CA ALA A 321 -9.97 3.24 -18.50
C ALA A 321 -9.73 3.62 -17.03
N GLU A 322 -9.87 2.65 -16.10
CA GLU A 322 -9.68 2.85 -14.67
C GLU A 322 -8.61 1.89 -14.10
N PRO A 323 -7.31 2.07 -14.42
CA PRO A 323 -6.22 1.18 -14.00
C PRO A 323 -6.20 0.83 -12.51
N ARG A 324 -6.43 1.81 -11.63
CA ARG A 324 -6.39 1.63 -10.17
C ARG A 324 -7.57 0.80 -9.66
N GLN A 325 -8.75 0.99 -10.24
CA GLN A 325 -9.94 0.20 -9.94
C GLN A 325 -9.77 -1.24 -10.44
N TYR A 326 -9.15 -1.43 -11.60
CA TYR A 326 -8.80 -2.75 -12.11
C TYR A 326 -7.88 -3.50 -11.14
N VAL A 327 -6.80 -2.86 -10.66
CA VAL A 327 -5.91 -3.47 -9.66
C VAL A 327 -6.66 -3.78 -8.37
N MET A 328 -7.48 -2.85 -7.87
CA MET A 328 -8.27 -3.08 -6.66
C MET A 328 -9.21 -4.28 -6.79
N LYS A 329 -9.89 -4.45 -7.93
CA LYS A 329 -10.76 -5.61 -8.21
C LYS A 329 -9.98 -6.93 -8.30
N LYS A 330 -8.71 -6.90 -8.72
CA LYS A 330 -7.82 -8.08 -8.74
C LYS A 330 -7.30 -8.43 -7.35
N VAL A 331 -6.91 -7.42 -6.57
CA VAL A 331 -6.38 -7.57 -5.20
C VAL A 331 -7.47 -8.01 -4.23
N ALA A 332 -8.66 -7.45 -4.36
CA ALA A 332 -9.78 -7.67 -3.46
C ALA A 332 -11.08 -7.94 -4.24
N PRO A 333 -11.20 -9.12 -4.87
CA PRO A 333 -12.45 -9.51 -5.52
C PRO A 333 -13.53 -9.70 -4.45
N ARG A 334 -14.70 -9.07 -4.63
CA ARG A 334 -15.86 -9.18 -3.74
C ARG A 334 -16.40 -10.62 -3.69
N ARG A 335 -15.75 -11.47 -2.90
CA ARG A 335 -16.09 -12.88 -2.68
C ARG A 335 -16.06 -13.23 -1.21
N ILE A 336 -16.98 -14.11 -0.81
CA ILE A 336 -17.02 -14.62 0.57
C ILE A 336 -16.06 -15.80 0.79
N TRP A 337 -15.61 -16.45 -0.28
CA TRP A 337 -14.63 -17.54 -0.23
C TRP A 337 -13.55 -17.36 -1.31
N PRO A 338 -12.28 -17.67 -1.01
CA PRO A 338 -11.74 -18.08 0.30
C PRO A 338 -11.81 -16.96 1.35
N PRO A 339 -11.70 -17.28 2.66
CA PRO A 339 -11.81 -16.28 3.74
C PRO A 339 -10.81 -15.12 3.62
N ILE A 340 -9.63 -15.37 3.05
CA ILE A 340 -8.62 -14.34 2.78
C ILE A 340 -9.15 -13.31 1.76
N ALA A 341 -9.82 -13.76 0.70
CA ALA A 341 -10.43 -12.87 -0.29
C ALA A 341 -11.57 -12.04 0.31
N PHE A 342 -12.34 -12.62 1.22
CA PHE A 342 -13.36 -11.89 1.97
C PHE A 342 -12.74 -10.80 2.86
N GLY A 343 -11.69 -11.14 3.61
CA GLY A 343 -10.95 -10.17 4.43
C GLY A 343 -10.36 -9.04 3.60
N ALA A 344 -9.72 -9.35 2.47
CA ALA A 344 -9.19 -8.37 1.53
C ALA A 344 -10.30 -7.46 0.98
N SER A 345 -11.48 -8.02 0.70
CA SER A 345 -12.65 -7.24 0.28
C SER A 345 -13.11 -6.28 1.35
N MET A 346 -13.18 -6.71 2.60
CA MET A 346 -13.56 -5.84 3.72
C MET A 346 -12.57 -4.71 3.91
N ALA A 347 -11.27 -4.98 3.76
CA ALA A 347 -10.22 -3.98 3.88
C ALA A 347 -10.19 -2.97 2.72
N CYS A 348 -10.49 -3.37 1.48
CA CYS A 348 -10.38 -2.50 0.30
C CYS A 348 -11.66 -1.74 -0.06
N TRP A 349 -12.84 -2.32 0.17
CA TRP A 349 -14.09 -1.74 -0.32
C TRP A 349 -14.82 -0.90 0.72
N TYR A 350 -14.59 -1.16 2.01
CA TYR A 350 -15.45 -0.68 3.09
C TYR A 350 -14.64 0.05 4.16
N GLU A 351 -14.68 1.37 4.09
CA GLU A 351 -13.86 2.24 4.95
C GLU A 351 -14.29 2.16 6.40
N HIS A 352 -15.59 2.20 6.66
CA HIS A 352 -16.11 2.27 8.02
C HIS A 352 -16.17 0.89 8.66
N ILE A 353 -16.48 -0.14 7.88
CA ILE A 353 -16.36 -1.53 8.34
C ILE A 353 -14.91 -1.82 8.74
N SER A 354 -13.93 -1.49 7.90
CA SER A 354 -12.51 -1.68 8.24
C SER A 354 -12.09 -0.82 9.43
N ARG A 355 -12.64 0.39 9.60
CA ARG A 355 -12.44 1.23 10.80
C ARG A 355 -13.00 0.57 12.05
N THR A 356 -14.19 -0.03 11.99
CA THR A 356 -14.78 -0.80 13.09
C THR A 356 -13.93 -2.01 13.44
N ILE A 357 -13.43 -2.75 12.44
CA ILE A 357 -12.52 -3.88 12.66
C ILE A 357 -11.25 -3.41 13.39
N CYS A 358 -10.64 -2.30 12.95
CA CYS A 358 -9.46 -1.73 13.61
C CYS A 358 -9.78 -1.27 15.05
N LEU A 359 -10.96 -0.69 15.29
CA LEU A 359 -11.39 -0.32 16.63
C LEU A 359 -11.52 -1.55 17.55
N LEU A 360 -12.03 -2.67 17.05
CA LEU A 360 -12.18 -3.90 17.83
C LEU A 360 -10.82 -4.59 18.07
N ILE A 361 -9.95 -4.61 17.06
CA ILE A 361 -8.71 -5.37 17.07
C ILE A 361 -7.53 -4.53 17.58
N CYS A 362 -7.22 -3.43 16.90
CA CYS A 362 -6.02 -2.63 17.16
C CYS A 362 -6.14 -1.85 18.48
N LYS A 363 -7.31 -1.26 18.78
CA LYS A 363 -7.51 -0.54 20.06
C LYS A 363 -7.40 -1.48 21.26
N ASN A 364 -7.93 -2.70 21.12
CA ASN A 364 -7.93 -3.72 22.17
C ASN A 364 -6.78 -4.72 22.03
N HIS A 365 -5.71 -4.40 21.31
CA HIS A 365 -4.67 -5.38 20.95
C HIS A 365 -4.04 -6.10 22.15
N ARG A 366 -3.95 -5.46 23.33
CA ARG A 366 -3.41 -6.07 24.55
C ARG A 366 -4.21 -7.28 25.01
N LEU A 367 -5.54 -7.20 24.92
CA LEU A 367 -6.44 -8.30 25.24
C LEU A 367 -6.22 -9.44 24.24
N TRP A 368 -6.17 -9.13 22.95
CA TRP A 368 -5.96 -10.13 21.91
C TRP A 368 -4.59 -10.80 21.99
N GLN A 369 -3.54 -10.05 22.30
CA GLN A 369 -2.21 -10.60 22.55
C GLN A 369 -2.19 -11.52 23.77
N PHE A 370 -2.88 -11.16 24.84
CA PHE A 370 -3.03 -12.02 26.01
C PHE A 370 -3.75 -13.32 25.66
N LEU A 371 -4.90 -13.24 24.98
CA LEU A 371 -5.68 -14.40 24.54
C LEU A 371 -4.87 -15.28 23.58
N ALA A 372 -4.16 -14.67 22.63
CA ALA A 372 -3.31 -15.40 21.69
C ALA A 372 -2.19 -16.15 22.40
N LYS A 373 -1.51 -15.52 23.37
CA LYS A 373 -0.47 -16.19 24.18
C LYS A 373 -1.03 -17.39 24.94
N LEU A 374 -2.24 -17.27 25.48
CA LEU A 374 -2.91 -18.36 26.19
C LEU A 374 -3.25 -19.52 25.24
N ILE A 375 -3.91 -19.24 24.12
CA ILE A 375 -4.37 -20.23 23.14
C ILE A 375 -3.19 -20.93 22.46
N THR A 376 -2.17 -20.17 22.06
CA THR A 376 -1.03 -20.68 21.29
C THR A 376 0.08 -21.25 22.17
N ARG A 377 -0.14 -21.34 23.49
CA ARG A 377 0.86 -21.78 24.48
C ARG A 377 2.17 -21.00 24.35
N ASN A 378 2.03 -19.68 24.19
CA ASN A 378 3.12 -18.72 24.04
C ASN A 378 4.04 -18.99 22.82
N ASN A 379 3.48 -19.49 21.71
CA ASN A 379 4.23 -19.67 20.48
C ASN A 379 4.77 -18.31 19.98
N ARG A 380 6.10 -18.17 20.04
CA ARG A 380 6.82 -16.95 19.67
C ARG A 380 6.47 -16.47 18.25
N THR A 381 6.32 -17.39 17.30
CA THR A 381 6.02 -17.05 15.90
C THR A 381 4.64 -16.43 15.76
N VAL A 382 3.63 -17.03 16.37
CA VAL A 382 2.26 -16.52 16.31
C VAL A 382 2.17 -15.18 17.04
N ASN A 383 2.87 -15.04 18.16
CA ASN A 383 2.87 -13.81 18.96
C ASN A 383 3.37 -12.59 18.18
N PHE A 384 4.52 -12.67 17.50
CA PHE A 384 5.04 -11.51 16.77
C PHE A 384 4.21 -11.18 15.53
N LEU A 385 3.63 -12.18 14.87
CA LEU A 385 2.74 -11.98 13.72
C LEU A 385 1.47 -11.23 14.16
N ILE A 386 0.88 -11.62 15.30
CA ILE A 386 -0.28 -10.95 15.88
C ILE A 386 0.06 -9.53 16.33
N GLU A 387 1.23 -9.32 16.95
CA GLU A 387 1.68 -7.99 17.34
C GLU A 387 1.85 -7.06 16.14
N GLY A 388 2.50 -7.53 15.07
CA GLY A 388 2.62 -6.79 13.81
C GLY A 388 1.27 -6.50 13.18
N PHE A 389 0.35 -7.48 13.20
CA PHE A 389 -0.98 -7.35 12.63
C PHE A 389 -1.82 -6.28 13.34
N MET A 390 -1.70 -6.14 14.66
CA MET A 390 -2.57 -5.25 15.44
C MET A 390 -1.98 -3.86 15.65
N CYS A 391 -0.71 -3.64 15.29
CA CYS A 391 -0.03 -2.38 15.57
C CYS A 391 -0.01 -1.43 14.36
N HIS A 392 -1.19 -0.94 14.01
CA HIS A 392 -1.38 0.14 13.04
C HIS A 392 -2.63 0.95 13.41
N THR A 393 -2.80 2.12 12.79
CA THR A 393 -4.09 2.83 12.81
C THR A 393 -4.91 2.43 11.59
N HIS A 394 -6.22 2.64 11.65
CA HIS A 394 -7.07 2.48 10.47
C HIS A 394 -6.62 3.42 9.35
N ASN A 395 -6.32 4.68 9.67
CA ASN A 395 -5.85 5.67 8.71
C ASN A 395 -4.57 5.20 7.98
N ALA A 396 -3.58 4.71 8.71
CA ALA A 396 -2.35 4.19 8.12
C ALA A 396 -2.60 3.01 7.16
N ALA A 397 -3.39 2.03 7.59
CA ALA A 397 -3.67 0.84 6.80
C ALA A 397 -4.49 1.18 5.54
N TRP A 398 -5.56 1.97 5.70
CA TRP A 398 -6.46 2.39 4.63
C TRP A 398 -5.73 3.17 3.54
N HIS A 399 -4.97 4.21 3.93
CA HIS A 399 -4.24 5.04 2.98
C HIS A 399 -3.10 4.27 2.30
N THR A 400 -2.34 3.45 3.04
CA THR A 400 -1.28 2.62 2.45
C THR A 400 -1.85 1.64 1.43
N LEU A 401 -2.95 0.96 1.74
CA LEU A 401 -3.63 0.02 0.84
C LEU A 401 -4.07 0.71 -0.46
N HIS A 402 -4.72 1.86 -0.35
CA HIS A 402 -5.26 2.56 -1.51
C HIS A 402 -4.21 3.32 -2.31
N ASN A 403 -3.26 4.01 -1.67
CA ASN A 403 -2.26 4.82 -2.35
C ASN A 403 -1.05 4.00 -2.84
N ILE A 404 -0.80 2.83 -2.26
CA ILE A 404 0.30 1.96 -2.67
C ILE A 404 -0.20 0.73 -3.42
N ILE A 405 -0.88 -0.19 -2.74
CA ILE A 405 -1.23 -1.50 -3.32
C ILE A 405 -2.17 -1.34 -4.51
N CYS A 406 -3.24 -0.55 -4.36
CA CYS A 406 -4.19 -0.29 -5.44
C CYS A 406 -3.74 0.86 -6.35
N GLY A 407 -3.14 1.89 -5.76
CA GLY A 407 -2.88 3.18 -6.39
C GLY A 407 -1.69 3.19 -7.35
N VAL A 408 -0.70 2.33 -7.11
CA VAL A 408 0.54 2.31 -7.89
C VAL A 408 0.38 1.48 -9.15
N GLY A 409 -0.73 0.76 -9.36
CA GLY A 409 -0.93 -0.15 -10.49
C GLY A 409 -0.44 0.38 -11.84
N SER A 410 -0.92 1.54 -12.29
CA SER A 410 -0.50 2.15 -13.57
C SER A 410 0.95 2.62 -13.60
N LYS A 411 1.53 2.93 -12.44
CA LYS A 411 2.92 3.39 -12.31
C LYS A 411 3.91 2.27 -12.07
N LEU A 412 3.44 1.13 -11.56
CA LEU A 412 4.26 -0.02 -11.21
C LEU A 412 5.02 -0.52 -12.43
N ASP A 413 4.35 -0.42 -13.58
CA ASP A 413 4.91 -0.56 -14.91
C ASP A 413 6.20 0.26 -15.12
N SER A 414 6.11 1.57 -14.92
CA SER A 414 7.26 2.47 -15.06
C SER A 414 8.36 2.18 -14.05
N TYR A 415 8.01 1.78 -12.82
CA TYR A 415 8.99 1.41 -11.81
C TYR A 415 9.74 0.13 -12.19
N LEU A 416 9.04 -0.87 -12.71
CA LEU A 416 9.64 -2.12 -13.19
C LEU A 416 10.50 -1.90 -14.43
N ASP A 417 10.13 -1.00 -15.34
CA ASP A 417 10.99 -0.59 -16.45
C ASP A 417 12.27 0.08 -15.93
N ILE A 418 12.15 0.95 -14.92
CA ILE A 418 13.33 1.56 -14.28
C ILE A 418 14.20 0.48 -13.62
N VAL A 419 13.61 -0.52 -12.97
CA VAL A 419 14.37 -1.65 -12.43
C VAL A 419 15.09 -2.36 -13.58
N ARG A 420 14.38 -2.74 -14.65
CA ARG A 420 14.96 -3.36 -15.84
C ARG A 420 16.14 -2.56 -16.39
N ASP A 421 16.01 -1.26 -16.52
CA ASP A 421 16.98 -0.45 -17.27
C ASP A 421 18.14 0.06 -16.40
N LYS A 422 17.89 0.42 -15.14
CA LYS A 422 18.91 1.02 -14.26
C LYS A 422 19.64 0.01 -13.38
N LEU A 423 18.98 -1.06 -12.95
CA LEU A 423 19.55 -1.96 -11.96
C LEU A 423 20.43 -3.02 -12.62
N LYS A 424 21.75 -2.94 -12.48
CA LYS A 424 22.67 -3.93 -13.09
C LYS A 424 22.81 -5.22 -12.29
N CYS A 425 22.39 -5.22 -11.03
CA CYS A 425 22.57 -6.35 -10.14
C CYS A 425 21.53 -7.47 -10.33
N ASN A 426 21.78 -8.59 -9.64
CA ASN A 426 20.88 -9.73 -9.58
C ASN A 426 19.54 -9.35 -8.92
N VAL A 427 18.45 -9.86 -9.52
CA VAL A 427 17.08 -9.78 -9.00
C VAL A 427 16.60 -11.19 -8.70
N ALA A 428 16.39 -11.51 -7.43
CA ALA A 428 15.87 -12.80 -6.99
C ALA A 428 14.43 -12.65 -6.52
N ILE A 429 13.54 -13.54 -6.96
CA ILE A 429 12.13 -13.53 -6.61
C ILE A 429 11.78 -14.88 -5.98
N PHE A 430 11.21 -14.85 -4.78
CA PHE A 430 10.72 -16.04 -4.06
C PHE A 430 9.20 -15.96 -3.96
N HIS A 431 8.51 -17.07 -4.20
CA HIS A 431 7.06 -17.13 -4.11
C HIS A 431 6.61 -18.51 -3.60
N GLY A 432 5.61 -18.55 -2.72
CA GLY A 432 4.95 -19.80 -2.36
C GLY A 432 3.98 -20.26 -3.45
N ARG A 433 3.92 -21.56 -3.76
CA ARG A 433 2.98 -22.09 -4.75
C ARG A 433 1.52 -21.83 -4.36
N ASP A 434 1.22 -21.90 -3.06
CA ASP A 434 -0.13 -21.87 -2.49
C ASP A 434 -0.44 -20.50 -1.85
N ASP A 435 0.17 -19.44 -2.36
CA ASP A 435 -0.07 -18.08 -1.90
C ASP A 435 -1.47 -17.61 -2.35
N GLU A 436 -2.42 -17.61 -1.40
CA GLU A 436 -3.78 -17.12 -1.61
C GLU A 436 -3.91 -15.58 -1.50
N VAL A 437 -2.88 -14.89 -1.03
CA VAL A 437 -2.87 -13.43 -0.85
C VAL A 437 -2.38 -12.74 -2.10
N VAL A 438 -1.27 -13.21 -2.66
CA VAL A 438 -0.68 -12.74 -3.91
C VAL A 438 -0.53 -13.94 -4.82
N PRO A 439 -1.22 -13.99 -5.96
CA PRO A 439 -1.08 -15.13 -6.88
C PRO A 439 0.34 -15.25 -7.43
N VAL A 440 0.81 -16.48 -7.65
CA VAL A 440 2.16 -16.77 -8.17
C VAL A 440 2.42 -16.13 -9.53
N GLU A 441 1.37 -15.91 -10.32
CA GLU A 441 1.41 -15.21 -11.60
C GLU A 441 2.01 -13.81 -11.47
N CYS A 442 1.85 -13.14 -10.32
CA CYS A 442 2.47 -11.84 -10.07
C CYS A 442 4.00 -11.91 -10.19
N SER A 443 4.64 -12.97 -9.69
CA SER A 443 6.09 -13.16 -9.83
C SER A 443 6.51 -13.40 -11.27
N TYR A 444 5.74 -14.18 -12.03
CA TYR A 444 6.01 -14.39 -13.44
C TYR A 444 5.79 -13.12 -14.27
N ASN A 445 4.81 -12.30 -13.92
CA ASN A 445 4.60 -10.99 -14.54
C ASN A 445 5.76 -10.03 -14.28
N VAL A 446 6.36 -10.06 -13.08
CA VAL A 446 7.58 -9.29 -12.80
C VAL A 446 8.73 -9.80 -13.66
N GLN A 447 8.90 -11.12 -13.76
CA GLN A 447 9.94 -11.74 -14.58
C GLN A 447 9.77 -11.45 -16.08
N SER A 448 8.55 -11.44 -16.61
CA SER A 448 8.30 -11.13 -18.01
C SER A 448 8.73 -9.69 -18.37
N ARG A 449 8.69 -8.78 -17.39
CA ARG A 449 9.14 -7.40 -17.56
C ARG A 449 10.61 -7.17 -17.21
N ILE A 450 11.16 -7.97 -16.31
CA ILE A 450 12.58 -7.96 -15.92
C ILE A 450 13.16 -9.35 -16.25
N PRO A 451 13.58 -9.61 -17.51
CA PRO A 451 13.94 -10.97 -17.94
C PRO A 451 15.11 -11.59 -17.17
N ARG A 452 15.99 -10.78 -16.57
CA ARG A 452 17.09 -11.26 -15.71
C ARG A 452 16.66 -11.67 -14.30
N ALA A 453 15.40 -11.45 -13.92
CA ALA A 453 14.92 -11.82 -12.61
C ALA A 453 14.78 -13.35 -12.52
N ARG A 454 15.36 -13.93 -11.47
CA ARG A 454 15.27 -15.37 -11.20
C ARG A 454 14.13 -15.65 -10.24
N VAL A 455 13.05 -16.27 -10.75
CA VAL A 455 11.90 -16.70 -9.94
C VAL A 455 12.14 -18.10 -9.39
N LYS A 456 12.09 -18.24 -8.06
CA LYS A 456 12.05 -19.51 -7.35
C LYS A 456 10.67 -19.68 -6.70
N VAL A 457 9.87 -20.60 -7.23
CA VAL A 457 8.60 -21.00 -6.62
C VAL A 457 8.86 -22.15 -5.65
N ILE A 458 8.31 -22.04 -4.45
CA ILE A 458 8.48 -23.01 -3.36
C ILE A 458 7.16 -23.74 -3.17
N GLU A 459 7.18 -25.05 -3.39
CA GLU A 459 6.01 -25.91 -3.28
C GLU A 459 5.51 -26.03 -1.83
N ASN A 460 4.19 -26.18 -1.64
CA ASN A 460 3.55 -26.33 -0.32
C ASN A 460 3.82 -25.17 0.64
N LYS A 461 3.93 -23.94 0.10
CA LYS A 461 4.16 -22.71 0.87
C LYS A 461 3.21 -21.61 0.42
N ASP A 462 2.78 -20.84 1.40
CA ASP A 462 1.91 -19.67 1.28
C ASP A 462 2.69 -18.36 1.46
N HIS A 463 1.95 -17.24 1.52
CA HIS A 463 2.45 -15.87 1.65
C HIS A 463 3.42 -15.65 2.83
N ILE A 464 3.25 -16.38 3.92
CA ILE A 464 4.02 -16.24 5.17
C ILE A 464 4.99 -17.40 5.34
N THR A 465 4.56 -18.63 5.03
CA THR A 465 5.38 -19.83 5.22
C THR A 465 6.53 -19.95 4.22
N LEU A 466 6.55 -19.11 3.17
CA LEU A 466 7.73 -18.95 2.32
C LEU A 466 9.00 -18.57 3.12
N VAL A 467 8.83 -17.88 4.26
CA VAL A 467 9.88 -17.61 5.25
C VAL A 467 9.66 -18.41 6.54
N VAL A 468 8.45 -18.36 7.11
CA VAL A 468 8.15 -19.02 8.39
C VAL A 468 8.15 -20.54 8.20
N GLY A 469 9.07 -21.22 8.88
CA GLY A 469 9.32 -22.66 8.70
C GLY A 469 10.41 -22.97 7.67
N ARG A 470 10.95 -21.97 6.98
CA ARG A 470 12.11 -22.07 6.07
C ARG A 470 13.25 -21.11 6.45
N GLN A 471 13.30 -20.65 7.70
CA GLN A 471 14.19 -19.55 8.11
C GLN A 471 15.67 -19.84 7.87
N VAL A 472 16.12 -21.08 8.14
CA VAL A 472 17.53 -21.48 7.97
C VAL A 472 17.89 -21.60 6.48
N GLU A 473 17.00 -22.22 5.70
CA GLU A 473 17.20 -22.37 4.25
C GLU A 473 17.23 -20.99 3.59
N PHE A 474 16.22 -20.16 3.87
CA PHE A 474 16.10 -18.83 3.30
C PHE A 474 17.27 -17.90 3.68
N ALA A 475 17.77 -17.98 4.91
CA ALA A 475 18.97 -17.24 5.32
C ALA A 475 20.22 -17.64 4.51
N LYS A 476 20.41 -18.93 4.23
CA LYS A 476 21.52 -19.40 3.37
C LYS A 476 21.38 -18.88 1.93
N GLU A 477 20.18 -18.95 1.37
CA GLU A 477 19.90 -18.44 0.03
C GLU A 477 20.18 -16.94 -0.10
N LEU A 478 19.85 -16.15 0.93
CA LEU A 478 20.19 -14.74 0.99
C LEU A 478 21.70 -14.50 1.00
N GLU A 479 22.45 -15.23 1.84
CA GLU A 479 23.91 -15.11 1.88
C GLU A 479 24.58 -15.47 0.56
N GLU A 480 24.07 -16.49 -0.15
CA GLU A 480 24.55 -16.85 -1.49
C GLU A 480 24.31 -15.73 -2.49
N ILE A 481 23.12 -15.12 -2.48
CA ILE A 481 22.79 -13.98 -3.32
C ILE A 481 23.76 -12.83 -3.04
N TRP A 482 23.98 -12.48 -1.78
CA TRP A 482 24.84 -11.35 -1.42
C TRP A 482 26.31 -11.60 -1.79
N LYS A 483 26.84 -12.81 -1.55
CA LYS A 483 28.21 -13.19 -1.96
C LYS A 483 28.42 -13.11 -3.47
N SER A 484 27.41 -13.48 -4.26
CA SER A 484 27.47 -13.39 -5.72
C SER A 484 27.33 -11.96 -6.27
N SER A 485 26.93 -11.02 -5.42
CA SER A 485 26.64 -9.63 -5.80
C SER A 485 27.81 -8.68 -5.50
N SER A 486 28.88 -9.19 -4.90
CA SER A 486 30.13 -8.49 -4.64
C SER A 486 30.95 -8.37 -5.93
N CYS A 487 30.63 -7.36 -6.76
CA CYS A 487 31.53 -6.90 -7.83
C CYS A 487 32.38 -5.71 -7.35
#